data_AF-A0A392VS41-F1
#
_entry.id   AF-A0A392VS41-F1
#
_cell.length_a   1.000
_cell.length_b   1.000
_cell.length_c   1.000
_cell.angle_alpha   90.00
_cell.angle_beta   90.00
_cell.angle_gamma   90.00
#
_symmetry.space_group_name_H-M   'P 1'
#
loop_
_entity.id
_entity.type
_entity.pdbx_description
1 polymer ?
#
loop_
_entity_poly.entity_id
_entity_poly.type
_entity_poly.pdbx_seq_one_letter_code
_entity_poly.pdbx_strand_id
1 'polypeptide(L)' 'YDTGFQFAIEQLKIVFPDLDETKLGELDALNKIVDGKLVSFVPTDAA' A
#
# COMPACT_ATOMS: atom_id res chain seq x y z
N TYR A 1 4.65 -5.25 7.72
CA TYR A 1 3.61 -4.28 8.06
C TYR A 1 3.27 -4.38 9.53
N ASP A 2 3.02 -3.25 10.19
CA ASP A 2 2.56 -3.22 11.57
C ASP A 2 1.07 -3.61 11.67
N THR A 3 0.58 -3.73 12.91
CA THR A 3 -0.82 -4.03 13.23
C THR A 3 -1.80 -2.94 12.76
N GLY A 4 -1.36 -1.68 12.65
CA GLY A 4 -2.21 -0.57 12.21
C GLY A 4 -2.54 -0.65 10.73
N PHE A 5 -1.57 -1.04 9.91
CA PHE A 5 -1.77 -1.26 8.48
C PHE A 5 -2.73 -2.44 8.23
N GLN A 6 -2.56 -3.55 8.94
CA GLN A 6 -3.46 -4.71 8.82
C GLN A 6 -4.90 -4.35 9.21
N PHE A 7 -5.08 -3.54 10.25
CA PHE A 7 -6.40 -3.03 10.63
C PHE A 7 -7.05 -2.18 9.52
N ALA A 8 -6.28 -1.30 8.86
CA ALA A 8 -6.80 -0.47 7.77
C ALA A 8 -7.26 -1.32 6.56
N ILE A 9 -6.54 -2.39 6.24
CA ILE A 9 -6.92 -3.35 5.18
C ILE A 9 -8.24 -4.05 5.53
N GLU A 10 -8.40 -4.52 6.76
CA GLU A 10 -9.65 -5.13 7.22
C GLU A 10 -10.85 -4.18 7.16
N GLN A 11 -10.66 -2.89 7.49
CA GLN A 11 -11.71 -1.89 7.31
C GLN A 11 -12.04 -1.65 5.83
N LEU A 12 -11.05 -1.68 4.94
CA LEU A 12 -11.25 -1.45 3.51
C LEU A 12 -12.04 -2.60 2.86
N LYS A 13 -11.83 -3.84 3.28
CA LYS A 13 -12.58 -5.03 2.82
C LYS A 13 -14.07 -4.97 3.16
N ILE A 14 -14.45 -4.28 4.24
CA ILE A 14 -15.86 -4.10 4.61
C ILE A 14 -16.58 -3.24 3.55
N VAL A 15 -15.90 -2.22 3.01
CA VAL A 15 -16.45 -1.31 2.00
C VAL A 15 -16.27 -1.87 0.58
N PHE A 16 -15.18 -2.60 0.36
CA PHE A 16 -14.82 -3.21 -0.92
C PHE A 16 -14.56 -4.71 -0.73
N PRO A 17 -15.59 -5.56 -0.72
CA PRO A 17 -15.44 -7.00 -0.42
C PRO A 17 -14.60 -7.76 -1.45
N ASP A 18 -14.47 -7.23 -2.68
CA ASP A 18 -13.68 -7.83 -3.76
C ASP A 18 -12.21 -7.34 -3.80
N LEU A 19 -11.77 -6.69 -2.73
CA LEU A 19 -10.43 -6.12 -2.62
C LEU A 19 -9.36 -7.22 -2.58
N ASP A 20 -8.53 -7.23 -3.63
CA ASP A 20 -7.43 -8.18 -3.77
C ASP A 20 -6.20 -7.70 -2.97
N GLU A 21 -5.95 -8.34 -1.84
CA GLU A 21 -4.79 -8.06 -0.98
C GLU A 21 -3.46 -8.15 -1.71
N THR A 22 -3.36 -9.05 -2.70
CA THR A 22 -2.15 -9.26 -3.50
C THR A 22 -1.83 -8.01 -4.30
N LYS A 23 -2.83 -7.42 -4.94
CA LYS A 23 -2.70 -6.17 -5.72
C LYS A 23 -2.41 -4.97 -4.83
N LEU A 24 -2.92 -4.94 -3.61
CA LEU A 24 -2.59 -3.88 -2.65
C LEU A 24 -1.13 -3.95 -2.21
N GLY A 25 -0.61 -5.15 -1.98
CA GLY A 25 0.82 -5.36 -1.71
C GLY A 25 1.70 -4.88 -2.87
N GLU A 26 1.29 -5.14 -4.12
CA GLU A 26 1.98 -4.61 -5.31
C GLU A 26 1.93 -3.08 -5.40
N LEU A 27 0.78 -2.47 -5.09
CA LEU A 27 0.60 -1.02 -5.11
C LEU A 27 1.44 -0.30 -4.05
N ASP A 28 1.57 -0.89 -2.86
CA ASP A 28 2.44 -0.42 -1.78
C ASP A 28 3.92 -0.55 -2.16
N ALA A 29 4.32 -1.67 -2.78
CA ALA A 29 5.70 -1.86 -3.24
C ALA A 29 6.11 -0.87 -4.33
N LEU A 30 5.16 -0.39 -5.14
CA LEU A 30 5.41 0.54 -6.25
C LEU A 30 5.27 2.01 -5.87
N ASN A 31 4.78 2.35 -4.68
CA ASN A 31 4.53 3.75 -4.30
C ASN A 31 4.97 4.00 -2.87
N LYS A 32 5.67 5.12 -2.64
CA LYS A 32 5.95 5.61 -1.29
C LYS A 32 4.98 6.73 -0.95
N ILE A 33 4.68 6.88 0.34
CA ILE A 33 3.97 8.06 0.84
C ILE A 33 5.03 9.11 1.20
N VAL A 34 4.98 10.27 0.53
CA VAL A 34 5.78 11.46 0.88
C VAL A 34 4.81 12.60 1.15
N ASP A 35 4.89 13.19 2.35
CA ASP A 35 4.02 14.29 2.79
C ASP A 35 2.51 13.98 2.66
N GLY A 36 2.11 12.74 2.93
CA GLY A 36 0.71 12.30 2.83
C GLY A 36 0.20 12.11 1.40
N LYS A 37 1.07 12.19 0.38
CA LYS A 37 0.73 11.93 -1.02
C LYS A 37 1.43 10.67 -1.53
N LEU A 38 0.70 9.84 -2.26
CA LEU A 38 1.28 8.71 -3.00
C LEU A 38 2.14 9.23 -4.16
N VAL A 39 3.40 8.79 -4.19
CA VAL A 39 4.35 9.05 -5.28
C VAL A 39 4.97 7.73 -5.72
N SER A 40 5.19 7.57 -7.02
CA SER A 40 5.84 6.37 -7.55
C SER A 40 7.21 6.17 -6.89
N PHE A 41 7.42 4.96 -6.39
CA PHE A 41 8.71 4.52 -5.90
C PHE A 41 9.64 4.37 -7.11
N VAL A 42 10.57 5.29 -7.25
CA VAL A 42 11.68 5.15 -8.20
C VAL A 42 12.86 4.66 -7.37
N PRO A 43 13.35 3.42 -7.58
CA PRO A 43 14.60 2.99 -6.99
C PRO A 43 15.66 3.97 -7.47
N THR A 44 16.23 4.75 -6.56
CA THR A 44 17.43 5.51 -6.91
C THR A 44 18.51 4.47 -7.12
N ASP A 45 19.05 4.44 -8.34
CA ASP A 45 20.00 3.46 -8.86
C ASP A 45 20.95 2.97 -7.75
N ALA A 46 20.91 1.67 -7.48
CA ALA A 46 21.80 1.05 -6.52
C ALA A 46 23.20 0.99 -7.15
N ALA A 47 24.00 2.02 -6.87
CA ALA A 47 25.42 2.06 -7.17
C ALA A 47 26.21 1.04 -6.35
#